data_AF-A0A7C5FK22-F1
#
_entry.id   AF-A0A7C5FK22-F1
#
_cell.length_a   1.000
_cell.length_b   1.000
_cell.length_c   1.000
_cell.angle_alpha   90.00
_cell.angle_beta   90.00
_cell.angle_gamma   90.00
#
_symmetry.space_group_name_H-M   'P 1'
#
loop_
_entity.id
_entity.type
_entity.pdbx_description
1 polymer ?
#
loop_
_entity_poly.entity_id
_entity_poly.type
_entity_poly.pdbx_seq_one_letter_code
_entity_poly.pdbx_strand_id
1 'polypeptide(L)'
;MDRLEAEGGENWIVGLLTRIANWILELAGALAVIAIIYSSLMYITASGVPEKAEKAKKNLIWAIVGLIVIFLSLLIIQWVHGILATNV
;
A
#
# COMPACT_ATOMS: atom_id res chain seq x y z
N MET A 1 -38.16 -22.57 -4.95
CA MET A 1 -37.10 -22.96 -5.92
C MET A 1 -36.40 -21.68 -6.35
N ASP A 2 -36.02 -20.86 -5.38
CA ASP A 2 -35.85 -19.42 -5.63
C ASP A 2 -34.35 -19.10 -5.56
N ARG A 3 -33.60 -20.01 -6.20
CA ARG A 3 -32.16 -19.98 -6.28
C ARG A 3 -31.80 -18.79 -7.17
N LEU A 4 -31.04 -17.86 -6.58
CA LEU A 4 -30.14 -16.96 -7.30
C LEU A 4 -30.82 -15.83 -8.06
N GLU A 5 -31.65 -15.04 -7.36
CA GLU A 5 -31.91 -13.66 -7.78
C GLU A 5 -30.55 -12.93 -7.86
N ALA A 6 -30.20 -12.59 -9.09
CA ALA A 6 -28.88 -12.21 -9.55
C ALA A 6 -28.56 -10.75 -9.20
N GLU A 7 -28.37 -10.44 -7.91
CA GLU A 7 -27.93 -9.10 -7.45
C GLU A 7 -26.39 -8.97 -7.29
N GLY A 8 -25.61 -9.92 -7.80
CA GLY A 8 -24.14 -9.98 -7.57
C GLY A 8 -23.25 -9.68 -8.79
N GLY A 9 -23.81 -9.22 -9.90
CA GLY A 9 -23.13 -9.20 -11.21
C GLY A 9 -22.14 -8.06 -11.44
N GLU A 10 -22.33 -6.88 -10.84
CA GLU A 10 -21.64 -5.67 -11.30
C GLU A 10 -20.39 -5.26 -10.48
N ASN A 11 -20.18 -5.83 -9.28
CA ASN A 11 -19.07 -5.41 -8.41
C ASN A 11 -18.20 -6.56 -7.87
N TRP A 12 -18.44 -7.82 -8.24
CA TRP A 12 -17.68 -8.96 -7.70
C TRP A 12 -16.18 -8.87 -8.03
N ILE A 13 -15.85 -8.28 -9.19
CA ILE A 13 -14.48 -7.98 -9.63
C ILE A 13 -13.86 -6.92 -8.71
N VAL A 14 -14.61 -5.85 -8.43
CA VAL A 14 -14.18 -4.76 -7.53
C VAL A 14 -13.97 -5.31 -6.13
N GLY A 15 -14.87 -6.16 -5.62
CA GLY A 15 -14.74 -6.80 -4.31
C GLY A 15 -13.49 -7.70 -4.20
N LEU A 16 -13.19 -8.49 -5.23
CA LEU A 16 -11.97 -9.30 -5.27
C LEU A 16 -10.71 -8.45 -5.34
N LEU A 17 -10.70 -7.41 -6.17
CA LEU A 17 -9.57 -6.48 -6.29
C LEU A 17 -9.31 -5.74 -4.97
N THR A 18 -10.35 -5.22 -4.32
CA THR A 18 -10.24 -4.55 -3.02
C THR A 18 -9.72 -5.50 -1.94
N ARG A 19 -10.16 -6.77 -1.95
CA ARG A 19 -9.69 -7.78 -0.99
C ARG A 19 -8.20 -8.10 -1.17
N ILE A 20 -7.74 -8.24 -2.41
CA ILE A 20 -6.34 -8.48 -2.75
C ILE A 20 -5.50 -7.24 -2.42
N ALA A 21 -5.97 -6.04 -2.80
CA ALA A 21 -5.30 -4.79 -2.52
C ALA A 21 -5.12 -4.57 -1.02
N ASN A 22 -6.16 -4.74 -0.20
CA ASN A 22 -6.05 -4.61 1.26
C ASN A 22 -5.02 -5.57 1.85
N TRP A 23 -5.00 -6.83 1.40
CA TRP A 23 -3.98 -7.81 1.83
C TRP A 23 -2.56 -7.36 1.48
N ILE A 24 -2.35 -6.84 0.27
CA ILE A 24 -1.05 -6.31 -0.17
C ILE A 24 -0.68 -5.06 0.64
N LEU A 25 -1.64 -4.17 0.92
CA LEU A 25 -1.42 -2.94 1.69
C LEU A 25 -1.05 -3.24 3.15
N GLU A 26 -1.67 -4.23 3.78
CA GLU A 26 -1.32 -4.67 5.14
C GLU A 26 0.11 -5.21 5.20
N LEU A 27 0.47 -6.10 4.26
CA LEU A 27 1.82 -6.65 4.17
C LEU A 27 2.87 -5.58 3.81
N ALA A 28 2.55 -4.70 2.87
CA ALA A 28 3.43 -3.61 2.46
C ALA A 28 3.61 -2.59 3.58
N GLY A 29 2.56 -2.28 4.34
CA GLY A 29 2.62 -1.40 5.50
C GLY A 29 3.54 -1.95 6.59
N ALA A 30 3.42 -3.25 6.91
CA ALA A 30 4.30 -3.91 7.86
C ALA A 30 5.77 -3.90 7.39
N LEU A 31 6.02 -4.21 6.12
CA LEU A 31 7.37 -4.16 5.54
C LEU A 31 7.95 -2.75 5.51
N ALA A 32 7.12 -1.73 5.20
CA ALA A 32 7.54 -0.34 5.17
C ALA A 32 8.03 0.13 6.54
N VAL A 33 7.33 -0.21 7.62
CA VAL A 33 7.76 0.12 9.00
C VAL A 33 9.12 -0.50 9.32
N ILE A 34 9.32 -1.78 8.99
CA ILE A 34 10.60 -2.48 9.22
C ILE A 34 11.73 -1.82 8.41
N ALA A 35 11.48 -1.51 7.14
CA ALA A 35 12.45 -0.87 6.27
C ALA A 35 12.85 0.54 6.74
N ILE A 36 11.89 1.32 7.27
CA ILE A 36 12.16 2.65 7.85
C ILE A 36 13.06 2.51 9.08
N ILE A 37 12.75 1.60 10.00
CA ILE A 37 13.54 1.38 11.23
C ILE A 37 14.98 0.97 10.86
N TYR A 38 15.12 -0.02 9.97
CA TYR A 38 16.43 -0.52 9.54
C TYR A 38 17.27 0.57 8.86
N SER A 39 16.65 1.36 7.97
CA SER A 39 17.34 2.44 7.25
C SER A 39 17.74 3.58 8.17
N SER A 40 16.93 3.90 9.18
CA SER A 40 17.20 4.96 10.15
C SER A 40 18.42 4.61 11.01
N LEU A 41 18.48 3.39 11.55
CA LEU A 41 19.62 2.92 12.34
C LEU A 41 20.90 2.84 11.49
N MET A 42 20.79 2.37 10.26
CA MET A 42 21.93 2.31 9.35
C MET A 42 22.47 3.70 8.99
N TYR A 43 21.60 4.71 8.85
CA TYR A 43 22.01 6.09 8.59
C TYR A 43 22.80 6.69 9.76
N ILE A 44 22.35 6.46 10.99
CA ILE A 44 23.00 6.95 12.22
C ILE A 44 24.35 6.26 12.44
N THR A 45 24.43 4.95 12.15
CA THR A 45 25.64 4.14 12.38
C THR A 45 26.69 4.27 11.27
N ALA A 46 26.36 4.96 10.17
CA ALA A 46 27.28 5.14 9.03
C ALA A 46 28.46 6.10 9.29
N SER A 47 28.61 6.60 10.51
CA SER A 47 29.67 7.49 11.02
C SER A 47 30.99 7.42 10.24
N GLY A 48 31.13 8.29 9.24
CA GLY A 48 32.37 8.52 8.50
C GLY A 48 32.56 7.79 7.17
N VAL A 49 31.67 6.87 6.76
CA VAL A 49 31.81 6.17 5.46
C VAL A 49 30.73 6.64 4.48
N PRO A 50 31.06 7.52 3.52
CA PRO A 50 30.06 8.16 2.63
C PRO A 50 29.23 7.14 1.85
N GLU A 51 29.84 6.03 1.44
CA GLU A 51 29.16 4.97 0.68
C GLU A 51 28.03 4.27 1.47
N LYS A 52 28.22 4.09 2.80
CA LYS A 52 27.17 3.52 3.66
C LYS A 52 26.03 4.50 3.89
N ALA A 53 26.36 5.79 4.03
CA ALA A 53 25.36 6.85 4.18
C ALA A 53 24.51 6.98 2.90
N GLU A 54 25.11 6.88 1.72
CA GLU A 54 24.40 6.96 0.44
C GLU A 54 23.46 5.76 0.22
N LYS A 55 23.93 4.53 0.54
CA LYS A 55 23.06 3.34 0.54
C LYS A 55 21.88 3.49 1.51
N ALA A 56 22.11 3.97 2.73
CA ALA A 56 21.06 4.16 3.72
C ALA A 56 20.01 5.20 3.26
N LYS A 57 20.46 6.32 2.67
CA LYS A 57 19.56 7.33 2.08
C LYS A 57 18.71 6.75 0.96
N LYS A 58 19.32 6.01 0.03
CA LYS A 58 18.59 5.37 -1.06
C LYS A 58 17.54 4.41 -0.51
N ASN A 59 17.88 3.59 0.47
CA ASN A 59 16.95 2.64 1.08
C ASN A 59 15.79 3.35 1.81
N LEU A 60 16.08 4.46 2.48
CA LEU A 60 15.05 5.31 3.11
C LEU A 60 14.08 5.89 2.08
N ILE A 61 14.59 6.38 0.94
CA ILE A 61 13.75 6.90 -0.15
C ILE A 61 12.82 5.80 -0.67
N TRP A 62 13.32 4.58 -0.89
CA TRP A 62 12.47 3.46 -1.32
C TRP A 62 11.38 3.12 -0.30
N ALA A 63 11.69 3.15 1.00
CA ALA A 63 10.70 2.93 2.05
C ALA A 63 9.62 4.03 2.07
N ILE A 64 10.02 5.30 1.89
CA ILE A 64 9.09 6.43 1.81
C ILE A 64 8.19 6.32 0.58
N VAL A 65 8.75 5.97 -0.59
CA VAL A 65 7.98 5.75 -1.81
C VAL A 65 6.96 4.63 -1.62
N GLY A 66 7.34 3.53 -0.98
CA GLY A 66 6.41 2.45 -0.62
C GLY A 66 5.25 2.95 0.25
N LEU A 67 5.55 3.77 1.26
CA LEU A 67 4.52 4.37 2.11
C LEU A 67 3.57 5.29 1.32
N ILE A 68 4.10 6.11 0.42
CA ILE A 68 3.29 6.99 -0.45
C ILE A 68 2.36 6.15 -1.35
N VAL A 69 2.84 5.05 -1.91
CA VAL A 69 2.02 4.15 -2.74
C VAL A 69 0.85 3.57 -1.96
N ILE A 70 1.05 3.20 -0.70
CA ILE A 70 -0.02 2.71 0.19
C ILE A 70 -1.08 3.80 0.38
N PHE A 71 -0.66 5.03 0.70
CA PHE A 71 -1.58 6.17 0.83
C PHE A 71 -2.37 6.45 -0.45
N LEU A 72 -1.71 6.43 -1.61
CA LEU A 72 -2.37 6.61 -2.91
C LEU A 72 -3.38 5.49 -3.21
N SER A 73 -3.06 4.25 -2.84
CA SER A 73 -3.98 3.13 -3.03
C SER A 73 -5.27 3.29 -2.24
N LEU A 74 -5.17 3.70 -0.97
CA LEU A 74 -6.34 3.96 -0.11
C LEU A 74 -7.22 5.07 -0.69
N LEU A 75 -6.60 6.14 -1.20
CA LEU A 75 -7.30 7.21 -1.91
C LEU A 75 -8.06 6.62 -3.11
N ILE A 76 -7.39 5.93 -4.03
CA ILE A 76 -8.03 5.40 -5.24
C ILE A 76 -9.23 4.50 -4.91
N ILE A 77 -9.13 3.63 -3.90
CA ILE A 77 -10.24 2.76 -3.47
C ILE A 77 -11.44 3.59 -2.99
N GLN A 78 -11.22 4.62 -2.18
CA GLN A 78 -12.28 5.52 -1.70
C GLN A 78 -12.92 6.30 -2.85
N TRP A 79 -12.12 6.77 -3.80
CA TRP A 79 -12.61 7.47 -4.99
C TRP A 79 -13.47 6.56 -5.88
N VAL A 80 -13.06 5.31 -6.08
CA VAL A 80 -13.84 4.30 -6.82
C VAL A 80 -15.17 4.02 -6.12
N HIS A 81 -15.17 3.81 -4.80
CA HIS A 81 -16.42 3.66 -4.04
C HIS A 81 -17.32 4.91 -4.13
N GLY A 82 -16.73 6.12 -4.13
CA GLY A 82 -17.49 7.36 -4.26
C GLY A 82 -18.21 7.48 -5.61
N ILE A 83 -17.56 7.06 -6.71
CA ILE A 83 -18.14 7.05 -8.07
C ILE A 83 -19.24 5.98 -8.19
N LEU A 84 -19.03 4.81 -7.59
CA LEU A 84 -20.04 3.73 -7.60
C LEU A 84 -21.26 4.07 -6.73
N ALA A 85 -21.07 4.74 -5.60
CA ALA A 85 -22.15 5.13 -4.68
C ALA A 85 -22.98 6.33 -5.18
N THR A 86 -22.46 7.11 -6.13
CA THR A 86 -23.18 8.28 -6.68
C THR A 86 -24.14 7.95 -7.82
N ASN A 87 -24.11 6.73 -8.36
CA ASN A 87 -24.92 6.32 -9.51
C ASN A 87 -26.06 5.31 -9.16
N VAL A 88 -26.46 5.28 -7.89
CA VAL A 88 -27.69 4.63 -7.39
C VAL A 88 -28.59 5.69 -6.77
#